data_AF-A0A5N7ZAN9-F1
#
_entry.id   AF-A0A5N7ZAN9-F1
#
_cell.length_a   1.000
_cell.length_b   1.000
_cell.length_c   1.000
_cell.angle_alpha   90.00
_cell.angle_beta   90.00
_cell.angle_gamma   90.00
#
_symmetry.space_group_name_H-M   'P 1'
#
loop_
_entity.id
_entity.type
_entity.pdbx_description
1 polymer ?
#
loop_
_entity_poly.entity_id
_entity_poly.type
_entity_poly.pdbx_seq_one_letter_code
_entity_poly.pdbx_strand_id
1 'polypeptide(L)'
;HDAGLCHGTAGLALLFKNSYDRTGEIAFRETAEYWLQKTYDYKTGADSEIGYYLYDGGERKENDSSLLEGLSGVAAAYLATLSPMGAPLVDKAVFLSL
;
A
#
# COMPACT_ATOMS: atom_id res chain seq x y z
N HIS A 1 -8.79 7.55 -8.25
CA HIS A 1 -8.27 6.25 -7.82
C HIS A 1 -7.24 6.51 -6.73
N ASP A 2 -7.25 5.69 -5.69
CA ASP A 2 -6.67 5.97 -4.39
C ASP A 2 -5.42 5.12 -4.12
N ALA A 3 -4.38 5.75 -3.58
CA ALA A 3 -3.14 5.09 -3.21
C ALA A 3 -3.20 4.45 -1.81
N GLY A 4 -4.20 4.78 -0.99
CA GLY A 4 -4.30 4.40 0.42
C GLY A 4 -4.33 2.89 0.71
N LEU A 5 -4.25 2.55 2.00
CA LEU A 5 -4.20 1.16 2.46
C LEU A 5 -5.61 0.55 2.61
N CYS A 6 -6.58 1.34 3.08
CA CYS A 6 -7.93 0.87 3.41
C CYS A 6 -8.69 0.38 2.18
N HIS A 7 -8.64 1.14 1.10
CA HIS A 7 -9.38 0.88 -0.14
C HIS A 7 -8.62 1.34 -1.40
N GLY A 8 -7.30 1.43 -1.30
CA GLY A 8 -6.43 1.85 -2.39
C GLY A 8 -5.45 0.76 -2.85
N THR A 9 -4.59 1.15 -3.78
CA THR A 9 -3.64 0.23 -4.43
C THR A 9 -2.55 -0.28 -3.50
N ALA A 10 -2.18 0.48 -2.46
CA ALA A 10 -1.21 0.03 -1.45
C ALA A 10 -1.75 -1.16 -0.65
N GLY A 11 -3.05 -1.14 -0.31
CA GLY A 11 -3.70 -2.26 0.36
C GLY A 11 -3.72 -3.54 -0.49
N LEU A 12 -4.00 -3.40 -1.78
CA LEU A 12 -3.97 -4.53 -2.73
C LEU A 12 -2.56 -5.11 -2.86
N ALA A 13 -1.53 -4.26 -2.98
CA ALA A 13 -0.15 -4.71 -3.03
C ALA A 13 0.22 -5.54 -1.79
N LEU A 14 -0.15 -5.05 -0.60
CA LEU A 14 0.13 -5.73 0.66
C LEU A 14 -0.61 -7.08 0.76
N LEU A 15 -1.88 -7.14 0.36
CA LEU A 15 -2.67 -8.37 0.37
C LEU A 15 -2.04 -9.47 -0.49
N PHE A 16 -1.67 -9.14 -1.72
CA PHE A 16 -1.04 -10.10 -2.64
C PHE A 16 0.36 -10.49 -2.17
N LYS A 17 1.13 -9.55 -1.61
CA LYS A 17 2.42 -9.89 -1.00
C LYS A 17 2.25 -10.87 0.16
N ASN A 18 1.29 -10.64 1.05
CA ASN A 18 1.03 -11.55 2.17
C ASN A 18 0.61 -12.94 1.67
N SER A 19 -0.17 -13.00 0.60
CA SER A 19 -0.55 -14.25 -0.06
C SER A 19 0.66 -14.97 -0.64
N TYR A 20 1.60 -14.24 -1.27
CA TYR A 20 2.86 -14.80 -1.75
C TYR A 20 3.71 -15.35 -0.60
N ASP A 21 3.90 -14.62 0.50
CA ASP A 21 4.70 -15.08 1.64
C ASP A 21 4.19 -16.42 2.22
N ARG A 22 2.87 -16.63 2.18
CA ARG A 22 2.22 -17.83 2.73
C ARG A 22 2.26 -19.02 1.79
N THR A 23 2.28 -18.79 0.48
CA THR A 23 2.05 -19.84 -0.53
C THR A 23 3.26 -20.11 -1.41
N GLY A 24 4.14 -19.13 -1.57
CA GLY A 24 5.24 -19.14 -2.55
C GLY A 24 4.78 -19.01 -4.00
N GLU A 25 3.50 -18.79 -4.27
CA GLU A 25 2.96 -18.76 -5.64
C GLU A 25 3.36 -17.46 -6.37
N ILE A 26 4.11 -17.61 -7.47
CA ILE A 26 4.71 -16.48 -8.19
C ILE A 26 3.67 -15.50 -8.71
N ALA A 27 2.49 -15.99 -9.11
CA ALA A 27 1.40 -15.12 -9.57
C ALA A 27 1.01 -14.06 -8.52
N PHE A 28 1.07 -14.39 -7.23
CA PHE A 28 0.79 -13.41 -6.17
C PHE A 28 1.90 -12.38 -6.02
N ARG A 29 3.17 -12.77 -6.19
CA ARG A 29 4.29 -11.81 -6.21
C ARG A 29 4.13 -10.80 -7.34
N GLU A 30 3.92 -11.30 -8.56
CA GLU A 30 3.74 -10.44 -9.75
C GLU A 30 2.53 -9.52 -9.61
N THR A 31 1.45 -10.01 -9.00
CA THR A 31 0.26 -9.19 -8.72
C THR A 31 0.54 -8.13 -7.66
N ALA A 32 1.31 -8.45 -6.62
CA ALA A 32 1.72 -7.47 -5.61
C ALA A 32 2.58 -6.36 -6.22
N GLU A 33 3.56 -6.73 -7.05
CA GLU A 33 4.43 -5.80 -7.78
C GLU A 33 3.62 -4.89 -8.73
N TYR A 34 2.65 -5.46 -9.44
CA TYR A 34 1.74 -4.70 -10.29
C TYR A 34 0.98 -3.62 -9.51
N TRP A 35 0.38 -3.96 -8.37
CA TRP A 35 -0.36 -2.98 -7.56
C TRP A 35 0.55 -1.98 -6.87
N LEU A 36 1.77 -2.37 -6.51
CA LEU A 36 2.77 -1.44 -5.98
C LEU A 36 3.19 -0.41 -7.05
N GLN A 37 3.32 -0.84 -8.31
CA GLN A 37 3.54 0.06 -9.44
C GLN A 37 2.34 1.00 -9.66
N LYS A 38 1.10 0.51 -9.56
CA LYS A 38 -0.08 1.38 -9.61
C LYS A 38 -0.12 2.41 -8.50
N THR A 39 0.32 2.03 -7.30
CA THR A 39 0.49 2.97 -6.19
C THR A 39 1.49 4.05 -6.56
N TYR A 40 2.64 3.69 -7.15
CA TYR A 40 3.64 4.64 -7.63
C TYR A 40 3.09 5.60 -8.68
N ASP A 41 2.27 5.10 -9.62
CA ASP A 41 1.66 5.91 -10.67
C ASP A 41 0.70 6.98 -10.11
N TYR A 42 0.24 6.83 -8.86
CA TYR A 42 -0.56 7.84 -8.14
C TYR A 42 0.28 8.83 -7.34
N LYS A 43 1.61 8.81 -7.50
CA LYS A 43 2.48 9.83 -6.96
C LYS A 43 2.11 11.19 -7.55
N THR A 44 1.88 12.18 -6.70
CA THR A 44 1.66 13.57 -7.10
C THR A 44 3.00 14.26 -7.35
N GLY A 45 3.00 15.27 -8.23
CA GLY A 45 4.21 16.01 -8.61
C GLY A 45 4.91 16.69 -7.43
N ALA A 46 6.09 17.27 -7.69
CA ALA A 46 6.99 17.84 -6.68
C ALA A 46 6.36 18.92 -5.77
N ASP A 47 5.21 19.50 -6.18
CA ASP A 47 4.52 20.56 -5.46
C ASP A 47 3.53 20.06 -4.38
N SER A 48 3.31 18.75 -4.25
CA SER A 48 2.44 18.23 -3.18
C SER A 48 3.24 17.84 -1.93
N GLU A 49 2.76 18.25 -0.76
CA GLU A 49 3.39 17.95 0.53
C GLU A 49 3.39 16.44 0.88
N ILE A 50 2.39 15.68 0.41
CA ILE A 50 2.27 14.23 0.68
C ILE A 50 2.88 13.33 -0.40
N GLY A 51 2.93 13.82 -1.64
CA GLY A 51 3.45 13.04 -2.77
C GLY A 51 2.54 11.94 -3.31
N TYR A 52 1.29 11.73 -2.86
CA TYR A 52 0.35 10.75 -3.46
C TYR A 52 -1.12 11.22 -3.50
N TYR A 53 -1.89 10.71 -4.47
CA TYR A 53 -3.35 10.87 -4.51
C TYR A 53 -4.04 9.95 -3.48
N LEU A 54 -4.50 10.56 -2.38
CA LEU A 54 -5.22 9.89 -1.30
C LEU A 54 -6.66 10.40 -1.22
N TYR A 55 -7.61 9.51 -0.94
CA TYR A 55 -9.04 9.84 -0.88
C TYR A 55 -9.66 9.38 0.42
N ASP A 56 -10.61 10.17 0.95
CA ASP A 56 -11.45 9.80 2.08
C ASP A 56 -12.89 10.24 1.76
N GLY A 57 -13.85 9.30 1.78
CA GLY A 57 -15.26 9.60 1.51
C GLY A 57 -15.54 10.22 0.12
N GLY A 58 -14.61 10.09 -0.83
CA GLY A 58 -14.70 10.69 -2.17
C GLY A 58 -14.01 12.05 -2.32
N GLU A 59 -13.49 12.63 -1.24
CA GLU A 59 -12.70 13.86 -1.28
C GLU A 59 -11.21 13.56 -1.31
N ARG A 60 -10.45 14.31 -2.12
CA ARG A 60 -8.99 14.21 -2.16
C ARG A 60 -8.42 14.86 -0.91
N LYS A 61 -7.56 14.16 -0.18
CA LYS A 61 -6.83 14.72 0.95
C LYS A 61 -5.43 15.14 0.54
N GLU A 62 -5.11 16.40 0.80
CA GLU A 62 -3.82 17.00 0.48
C GLU A 62 -2.83 17.00 1.65
N ASN A 63 -3.20 16.48 2.84
CA ASN A 63 -2.28 16.26 3.97
C ASN A 63 -2.73 15.15 4.96
N ASP A 64 -2.87 13.89 4.50
CA ASP A 64 -3.20 12.75 5.38
C ASP A 64 -1.97 11.84 5.61
N SER A 65 -1.54 11.71 6.86
CA SER A 65 -0.44 10.85 7.28
C SER A 65 -0.91 9.65 8.11
N SER A 66 -2.21 9.39 8.18
CA SER A 66 -2.77 8.24 8.87
C SER A 66 -2.35 6.91 8.24
N LEU A 67 -2.54 5.82 8.97
CA LEU A 67 -2.18 4.48 8.49
C LEU A 67 -3.13 3.98 7.40
N LEU A 68 -4.43 4.21 7.54
CA LEU A 68 -5.44 3.60 6.66
C LEU A 68 -5.64 4.42 5.38
N GLU A 69 -5.75 5.74 5.51
CA GLU A 69 -6.04 6.65 4.39
C GLU A 69 -4.86 7.52 3.99
N GLY A 70 -3.75 7.46 4.73
CA GLY A 70 -2.65 8.40 4.64
C GLY A 70 -1.36 7.84 4.03
N LEU A 71 -0.37 8.72 3.92
CA LEU A 71 0.97 8.42 3.41
C LEU A 71 1.68 7.31 4.17
N SER A 72 1.43 7.21 5.49
CA SER A 72 2.04 6.17 6.31
C SER A 72 1.61 4.78 5.86
N GLY A 73 0.36 4.61 5.42
CA GLY A 73 -0.14 3.36 4.82
C GLY A 73 0.56 3.02 3.50
N VAL A 74 0.72 4.01 2.63
CA VAL A 74 1.46 3.86 1.37
C VAL A 74 2.90 3.44 1.64
N ALA A 75 3.60 4.16 2.52
CA ALA A 75 4.98 3.86 2.90
C ALA A 75 5.11 2.46 3.55
N ALA A 76 4.16 2.09 4.40
CA ALA A 76 4.11 0.76 5.02
C ALA A 76 3.98 -0.35 3.97
N ALA A 77 3.14 -0.17 2.94
CA ALA A 77 3.02 -1.14 1.85
C ALA A 77 4.31 -1.27 1.02
N TYR A 78 5.01 -0.16 0.74
CA TYR A 78 6.33 -0.20 0.11
C TYR A 78 7.36 -0.96 0.94
N LEU A 79 7.46 -0.62 2.22
CA LEU A 79 8.38 -1.30 3.13
C LEU A 79 8.05 -2.79 3.24
N ALA A 80 6.77 -3.15 3.34
CA ALA A 80 6.33 -4.53 3.42
C ALA A 80 6.67 -5.34 2.17
N THR A 81 6.49 -4.73 0.99
CA THR A 81 6.61 -5.42 -0.29
C THR A 81 8.06 -5.51 -0.77
N LEU A 82 8.88 -4.50 -0.48
CA LEU A 82 10.27 -4.44 -0.93
C LEU A 82 11.27 -4.98 0.11
N SER A 83 10.88 -5.08 1.38
CA SER A 83 11.76 -5.60 2.42
C SER A 83 11.87 -7.13 2.35
N PRO A 84 13.09 -7.69 2.38
CA PRO A 84 13.30 -9.14 2.49
C PRO A 84 12.72 -9.74 3.79
N MET A 85 12.55 -8.94 4.84
CA MET A 85 11.99 -9.36 6.12
C MET A 85 10.46 -9.26 6.18
N GLY A 86 9.82 -8.70 5.14
CA GLY A 86 8.39 -8.35 5.17
C GLY A 86 8.05 -7.23 6.17
N ALA A 87 6.76 -7.11 6.55
CA ALA A 87 6.29 -6.16 7.56
C ALA A 87 5.25 -6.76 8.52
N PRO A 88 5.68 -7.61 9.48
CA PRO A 88 4.77 -8.36 10.35
C PRO A 88 3.82 -7.51 11.19
N LEU A 89 4.24 -6.29 11.57
CA LEU A 89 3.41 -5.37 12.34
C LEU A 89 2.29 -4.75 11.49
N VAL A 90 2.57 -4.46 10.22
CA VAL A 90 1.58 -3.94 9.29
C VAL A 90 0.56 -5.03 9.00
N ASP A 91 1.02 -6.25 8.74
CA ASP A 91 0.16 -7.42 8.54
C ASP A 91 -0.80 -7.63 9.72
N LYS A 92 -0.32 -7.48 10.97
CA LYS A 92 -1.18 -7.53 12.16
C LYS A 92 -2.20 -6.41 12.22
N ALA A 93 -1.79 -5.18 11.92
CA ALA A 93 -2.66 -4.01 11.98
C ALA A 93 -3.83 -4.08 10.97
N VAL A 94 -3.67 -4.86 9.90
CA VAL A 94 -4.67 -5.02 8.83
C VAL A 94 -5.27 -6.43 8.77
N PHE A 95 -5.12 -7.21 9.84
CA PHE A 95 -5.69 -8.56 9.99
C PHE A 95 -5.21 -9.58 8.94
N LEU A 96 -4.00 -9.40 8.41
CA LEU A 96 -3.32 -10.34 7.51
C LEU A 96 -2.33 -11.27 8.23
N SER A 97 -2.23 -11.20 9.56
CA SER A 97 -1.54 -12.21 10.39
C SER A 97 -2.54 -13.27 10.88
N LEU A 98 -2.19 -14.55 10.73
CA LEU A 98 -2.92 -15.65 11.40
C LEU A 98 -2.25 -15.99 12.74
#